data_AF-A0A3B9RYM3-F1
#
_entry.id   AF-A0A3B9RYM3-F1
#
_cell.length_a   1.000
_cell.length_b   1.000
_cell.length_c   1.000
_cell.angle_alpha   90.00
_cell.angle_beta   90.00
_cell.angle_gamma   90.00
#
_symmetry.space_group_name_H-M   'P 1'
#
loop_
_entity.id
_entity.type
_entity.pdbx_description
1 polymer ?
#
loop_
_entity_poly.entity_id
_entity_poly.type
_entity_poly.pdbx_seq_one_letter_code
_entity_poly.pdbx_strand_id
1 'polypeptide(L)'
;YRLGFLGYEWNIGKTKIRVEGEEPHNGSSLIKLDEVDFTVVGLDELLSMTQHYLEDPTKVTKWGMYNYQLIKPTSIRVAGSAMLTCYNNILCHEVQDMVGFFLISKKGVGSRRPIDLETLSTHGRHVYVKGRYCGIVMAAYPKLLVESVEDVEESVMRGEKGSVGLEIVQSGNTLKSKDLLLHGSPLFLSESLYVVDYDRFQQNPTLRKFVEYLNPVGYFDEDRLKNFSRWYYALEQNMGDSWVKRPHVDELLYKTEDIDLGLRPYRLRTRNWKPDDHYMREEAISLAQKSREIVLKYYKKLHKNDDPFKT
;
A
#
# COMPACT_ATOMS: atom_id res chain seq x y z
N TYR A 1 18.46 -6.96 -18.42
CA TYR A 1 18.05 -7.02 -17.01
C TYR A 1 17.05 -8.14 -16.85
N ARG A 2 17.09 -8.83 -15.72
CA ARG A 2 16.01 -9.72 -15.33
C ARG A 2 14.98 -8.87 -14.58
N LEU A 3 13.76 -8.79 -15.12
CA LEU A 3 12.63 -8.06 -14.55
C LEU A 3 11.60 -9.09 -14.07
N GLY A 4 11.21 -9.02 -12.80
CA GLY A 4 10.02 -9.71 -12.29
C GLY A 4 8.81 -8.78 -12.33
N PHE A 5 7.72 -9.18 -12.98
CA PHE A 5 6.47 -8.41 -13.03
C PHE A 5 5.26 -9.36 -13.02
N LEU A 6 4.18 -8.97 -12.34
CA LEU A 6 2.96 -9.76 -12.23
C LEU A 6 2.18 -9.75 -13.55
N GLY A 7 2.11 -8.56 -14.14
CA GLY A 7 1.67 -8.37 -15.50
C GLY A 7 2.02 -6.96 -15.98
N TYR A 8 2.20 -6.80 -17.28
CA TYR A 8 2.48 -5.50 -17.90
C TYR A 8 1.65 -5.36 -19.17
N GLU A 9 1.01 -4.21 -19.32
CA GLU A 9 0.23 -3.91 -20.52
C GLU A 9 1.09 -3.10 -21.50
N TRP A 10 1.48 -3.73 -22.60
CA TRP A 10 2.09 -3.08 -23.75
C TRP A 10 1.04 -2.60 -24.73
N ASN A 11 1.21 -1.38 -25.21
CA ASN A 11 0.53 -0.92 -26.40
C ASN A 11 1.48 -1.09 -27.59
N ILE A 12 1.18 -2.04 -28.48
CA ILE A 12 1.88 -2.20 -29.76
C ILE A 12 0.93 -1.72 -30.87
N GLY A 13 1.14 -0.48 -31.32
CA GLY A 13 0.24 0.17 -32.27
C GLY A 13 -1.15 0.40 -31.66
N LYS A 14 -2.19 -0.20 -32.24
CA LYS A 14 -3.57 -0.15 -31.70
C LYS A 14 -3.90 -1.32 -30.77
N THR A 15 -2.97 -2.24 -30.56
CA THR A 15 -3.22 -3.47 -29.82
C THR A 15 -2.68 -3.36 -28.41
N LYS A 16 -3.56 -3.59 -27.44
CA LYS A 16 -3.22 -3.71 -26.02
C LYS A 16 -2.88 -5.17 -25.72
N ILE A 17 -1.64 -5.44 -25.35
CA ILE A 17 -1.12 -6.76 -25.01
C ILE A 17 -0.80 -6.77 -23.53
N ARG A 18 -1.45 -7.64 -22.77
CA ARG A 18 -1.11 -7.88 -21.37
C ARG A 18 -0.24 -9.13 -21.30
N VAL A 19 0.98 -8.98 -20.82
CA VAL A 19 1.88 -10.10 -20.52
C VAL A 19 1.79 -10.35 -19.02
N GLU A 20 1.41 -11.56 -18.61
CA GLU A 20 1.35 -11.97 -17.21
C GLU A 20 2.53 -12.89 -16.91
N GLY A 21 3.15 -12.73 -15.73
CA GLY A 21 4.11 -13.70 -15.22
C GLY A 21 3.39 -15.00 -14.83
N GLU A 22 4.06 -16.14 -14.97
CA GLU A 22 3.49 -17.49 -14.75
C GLU A 22 2.93 -17.67 -13.33
N GLU A 23 3.43 -16.89 -12.36
CA GLU A 23 2.84 -16.71 -11.03
C GLU A 23 2.82 -15.22 -10.66
N PRO A 24 1.64 -14.57 -10.59
CA PRO A 24 1.49 -13.15 -10.29
C PRO A 24 1.84 -12.79 -8.83
N HIS A 25 2.63 -13.61 -8.14
CA HIS A 25 3.03 -13.44 -6.74
C HIS A 25 4.55 -13.56 -6.53
N ASN A 26 5.33 -13.69 -7.62
CA ASN A 26 6.76 -13.99 -7.54
C ASN A 26 7.70 -12.78 -7.65
N GLY A 27 7.22 -11.57 -7.96
CA GLY A 27 8.11 -10.41 -8.08
C GLY A 27 8.97 -10.18 -6.83
N SER A 28 8.34 -10.21 -5.66
CA SER A 28 8.99 -10.00 -4.36
C SER A 28 9.85 -11.19 -3.93
N SER A 29 9.49 -12.41 -4.36
CA SER A 29 10.30 -13.63 -4.17
C SER A 29 11.57 -13.60 -5.02
N LEU A 30 11.44 -13.26 -6.31
CA LEU A 30 12.56 -13.22 -7.25
C LEU A 30 13.60 -12.18 -6.84
N ILE A 31 13.17 -11.00 -6.37
CA ILE A 31 14.13 -9.97 -5.91
C ILE A 31 14.83 -10.40 -4.62
N LYS A 32 14.14 -11.11 -3.72
CA LYS A 32 14.72 -11.64 -2.50
C LYS A 32 15.72 -12.78 -2.75
N LEU A 33 15.49 -13.59 -3.77
CA LEU A 33 16.38 -14.67 -4.19
C LEU A 33 17.53 -14.16 -5.07
N ASP A 34 17.66 -12.85 -5.24
CA ASP A 34 18.61 -12.22 -6.17
C ASP A 34 18.48 -12.79 -7.59
N GLU A 35 17.30 -13.23 -8.00
CA GLU A 35 17.03 -13.77 -9.34
C GLU A 35 16.72 -12.68 -10.35
N VAL A 36 16.38 -11.47 -9.89
CA VAL A 36 16.13 -10.30 -10.74
C VAL A 36 17.01 -9.13 -10.32
N ASP A 37 17.20 -8.18 -11.23
CA ASP A 37 17.95 -6.95 -10.96
C ASP A 37 17.03 -5.89 -10.31
N PHE A 38 15.75 -5.91 -10.69
CA PHE A 38 14.68 -5.12 -10.11
C PHE A 38 13.32 -5.78 -10.42
N THR A 39 12.28 -5.38 -9.71
CA THR A 39 10.91 -5.89 -9.87
C THR A 39 9.88 -4.76 -9.69
N VAL A 40 8.67 -4.99 -10.20
CA VAL A 40 7.49 -4.17 -9.91
C VAL A 40 6.55 -4.97 -9.02
N VAL A 41 6.35 -4.49 -7.78
CA VAL A 41 5.51 -5.17 -6.77
C VAL A 41 4.80 -4.17 -5.88
N GLY A 42 3.68 -4.59 -5.28
CA GLY A 42 3.01 -3.85 -4.23
C GLY A 42 3.82 -3.86 -2.91
N LEU A 43 3.63 -2.84 -2.07
CA LEU A 43 4.14 -2.86 -0.69
C LEU A 43 3.58 -4.05 0.10
N ASP A 44 2.32 -4.42 -0.13
CA ASP A 44 1.66 -5.56 0.52
C ASP A 44 2.38 -6.88 0.25
N GLU A 45 2.80 -7.11 -1.00
CA GLU A 45 3.58 -8.29 -1.40
C GLU A 45 5.02 -8.21 -0.89
N LEU A 46 5.60 -7.02 -0.91
CA LEU A 46 6.94 -6.79 -0.38
C LEU A 46 6.97 -7.11 1.12
N LEU A 47 6.08 -6.53 1.92
CA LEU A 47 5.96 -6.76 3.36
C LEU A 47 5.70 -8.23 3.70
N SER A 48 4.87 -8.92 2.91
CA SER A 48 4.58 -10.34 3.13
C SER A 48 5.82 -11.24 2.99
N MET A 49 6.81 -10.79 2.20
CA MET A 49 8.05 -11.52 1.94
C MET A 49 9.24 -11.06 2.78
N THR A 50 9.21 -9.81 3.27
CA THR A 50 10.34 -9.14 3.93
C THR A 50 10.07 -8.69 5.37
N GLN A 51 8.91 -9.02 5.95
CA GLN A 51 8.54 -8.76 7.35
C GLN A 51 9.64 -9.11 8.35
N HIS A 52 10.39 -10.18 8.11
CA HIS A 52 11.46 -10.64 8.99
C HIS A 52 12.74 -9.79 8.93
N TYR A 53 12.88 -8.89 7.95
CA TYR A 53 13.95 -7.90 7.88
C TYR A 53 13.62 -6.59 8.60
N LEU A 54 12.36 -6.41 9.00
CA LEU A 54 11.87 -5.22 9.69
C LEU A 54 12.08 -5.34 11.20
N GLU A 55 12.24 -4.19 11.88
CA GLU A 55 12.26 -4.14 13.35
C GLU A 55 10.89 -4.51 13.91
N ASP A 56 9.87 -3.80 13.43
CA ASP A 56 8.49 -3.96 13.81
C ASP A 56 7.63 -3.69 12.57
N PRO A 57 7.00 -4.72 11.99
CA PRO A 57 6.19 -4.55 10.79
C PRO A 57 4.99 -3.60 10.98
N THR A 58 4.52 -3.37 12.21
CA THR A 58 3.43 -2.41 12.48
C THR A 58 3.84 -0.97 12.21
N LYS A 59 5.15 -0.66 12.20
CA LYS A 59 5.69 0.67 11.90
C LYS A 59 5.69 1.01 10.41
N VAL A 60 5.59 0.02 9.52
CA VAL A 60 5.62 0.23 8.06
C VAL A 60 4.21 0.30 7.51
N THR A 61 3.56 1.46 7.70
CA THR A 61 2.20 1.68 7.20
C THR A 61 2.17 2.30 5.80
N LYS A 62 3.31 2.81 5.31
CA LYS A 62 3.50 3.35 3.95
C LYS A 62 4.86 2.96 3.39
N TRP A 63 4.96 2.84 2.07
CA TRP A 63 6.21 2.42 1.43
C TRP A 63 7.35 3.42 1.64
N GLY A 64 7.02 4.69 1.84
CA GLY A 64 7.98 5.74 2.16
C GLY A 64 8.67 5.58 3.52
N MET A 65 8.34 4.54 4.31
CA MET A 65 9.04 4.14 5.53
C MET A 65 9.85 2.84 5.36
N TYR A 66 9.58 2.07 4.31
CA TYR A 66 10.08 0.70 4.20
C TYR A 66 11.60 0.62 4.29
N ASN A 67 12.30 1.44 3.50
CA ASN A 67 13.77 1.45 3.50
C ASN A 67 14.37 1.84 4.87
N TYR A 68 13.66 2.64 5.67
CA TYR A 68 14.05 3.00 7.05
C TYR A 68 13.89 1.81 8.00
N GLN A 69 12.83 1.05 7.86
CA GLN A 69 12.50 0.05 8.87
C GLN A 69 13.27 -1.26 8.71
N LEU A 70 14.12 -1.37 7.67
CA LEU A 70 15.04 -2.48 7.45
C LEU A 70 16.18 -2.44 8.48
N ILE A 71 16.22 -3.42 9.38
CA ILE A 71 17.28 -3.55 10.40
C ILE A 71 18.25 -4.69 10.12
N LYS A 72 17.84 -5.67 9.30
CA LYS A 72 18.70 -6.79 8.92
C LYS A 72 19.39 -6.50 7.58
N PRO A 73 20.60 -7.04 7.35
CA PRO A 73 21.27 -6.90 6.07
C PRO A 73 20.41 -7.44 4.93
N THR A 74 20.08 -6.58 3.97
CA THR A 74 19.42 -6.92 2.71
C THR A 74 19.73 -5.85 1.67
N SER A 75 19.84 -6.25 0.41
CA SER A 75 19.98 -5.38 -0.75
C SER A 75 18.64 -4.81 -1.23
N ILE A 76 17.50 -5.32 -0.75
CA ILE A 76 16.18 -4.91 -1.26
C ILE A 76 15.88 -3.45 -0.91
N ARG A 77 15.68 -2.59 -1.91
CA ARG A 77 15.29 -1.17 -1.71
C ARG A 77 14.15 -0.75 -2.63
N VAL A 78 13.19 -0.02 -2.06
CA VAL A 78 12.16 0.68 -2.83
C VAL A 78 12.78 1.91 -3.49
N ALA A 79 12.65 1.98 -4.81
CA ALA A 79 13.14 3.10 -5.62
C ALA A 79 12.13 4.25 -5.72
N GLY A 80 10.84 3.92 -5.71
CA GLY A 80 9.73 4.84 -5.82
C GLY A 80 8.50 4.15 -6.41
N SER A 81 7.42 4.91 -6.53
CA SER A 81 6.17 4.49 -7.16
C SER A 81 6.35 4.27 -8.66
N ALA A 82 5.70 3.23 -9.18
CA ALA A 82 5.58 2.98 -10.61
C ALA A 82 4.41 3.77 -11.25
N MET A 83 3.55 4.40 -10.43
CA MET A 83 2.41 5.21 -10.89
C MET A 83 1.48 4.49 -11.89
N LEU A 84 1.35 3.16 -11.75
CA LEU A 84 0.46 2.40 -12.62
C LEU A 84 -0.99 2.80 -12.33
N THR A 85 -1.80 2.90 -13.39
CA THR A 85 -3.19 3.31 -13.28
C THR A 85 -4.12 2.19 -13.74
N CYS A 86 -5.33 2.21 -13.22
CA CYS A 86 -6.44 1.40 -13.71
C CYS A 86 -7.69 2.26 -13.84
N TYR A 87 -8.58 1.89 -14.76
CA TYR A 87 -9.85 2.58 -14.92
C TYR A 87 -10.74 2.39 -13.68
N ASN A 88 -11.22 3.49 -13.12
CA ASN A 88 -12.11 3.48 -11.96
C ASN A 88 -13.54 3.83 -12.43
N ASN A 89 -14.45 2.87 -12.31
CA ASN A 89 -15.85 3.02 -12.75
C ASN A 89 -16.64 4.09 -11.97
N ILE A 90 -16.20 4.46 -10.77
CA ILE A 90 -16.90 5.43 -9.93
C ILE A 90 -16.59 6.85 -10.39
N LEU A 91 -15.33 7.09 -10.75
CA LEU A 91 -14.87 8.38 -11.26
C LEU A 91 -14.93 8.48 -12.79
N CYS A 92 -15.17 7.37 -13.48
CA CYS A 92 -15.09 7.24 -14.93
C CYS A 92 -13.74 7.69 -15.51
N HIS A 93 -12.65 7.51 -14.76
CA HIS A 93 -11.31 8.00 -15.10
C HIS A 93 -10.25 7.01 -14.57
N GLU A 94 -9.04 7.08 -15.12
CA GLU A 94 -7.88 6.37 -14.56
C GLU A 94 -7.50 6.88 -13.17
N VAL A 95 -7.30 5.94 -12.24
CA VAL A 95 -6.80 6.20 -10.89
C VAL A 95 -5.60 5.29 -10.67
N GLN A 96 -4.59 5.78 -9.96
CA GLN A 96 -3.45 4.94 -9.59
C GLN A 96 -3.92 3.67 -8.85
N ASP A 97 -3.17 2.60 -9.00
CA ASP A 97 -3.38 1.28 -8.40
C ASP A 97 -3.15 1.23 -6.86
N MET A 98 -3.48 2.32 -6.17
CA MET A 98 -3.42 2.39 -4.71
C MET A 98 -4.48 1.49 -4.07
N VAL A 99 -4.10 0.79 -3.02
CA VAL A 99 -4.96 -0.07 -2.21
C VAL A 99 -4.63 0.11 -0.73
N GLY A 100 -5.58 -0.19 0.15
CA GLY A 100 -5.33 -0.28 1.59
C GLY A 100 -5.66 -1.67 2.11
N PHE A 101 -4.89 -2.15 3.10
CA PHE A 101 -5.20 -3.40 3.79
C PHE A 101 -6.07 -3.12 5.01
N PHE A 102 -7.38 -3.33 4.90
CA PHE A 102 -8.36 -2.87 5.88
C PHE A 102 -8.96 -4.00 6.70
N LEU A 103 -9.44 -3.63 7.88
CA LEU A 103 -10.34 -4.45 8.66
C LEU A 103 -11.77 -4.34 8.11
N ILE A 104 -12.41 -5.49 7.88
CA ILE A 104 -13.77 -5.60 7.35
C ILE A 104 -14.67 -6.42 8.29
N SER A 105 -15.97 -6.13 8.28
CA SER A 105 -16.95 -6.91 9.06
C SER A 105 -18.34 -6.90 8.44
N LYS A 106 -19.21 -7.79 8.90
CA LYS A 106 -20.66 -7.72 8.64
C LYS A 106 -21.28 -6.46 9.25
N LYS A 107 -22.38 -5.97 8.65
CA LYS A 107 -23.32 -5.05 9.30
C LYS A 107 -24.07 -5.70 10.46
N GLY A 108 -24.60 -4.88 11.36
CA GLY A 108 -25.47 -5.36 12.46
C GLY A 108 -24.74 -6.13 13.58
N VAL A 109 -23.41 -6.20 13.54
CA VAL A 109 -22.60 -6.69 14.67
C VAL A 109 -22.57 -5.60 15.75
N GLY A 110 -23.70 -5.40 16.42
CA GLY A 110 -23.79 -4.57 17.62
C GLY A 110 -22.92 -5.18 18.72
N SER A 111 -21.66 -4.77 18.75
CA SER A 111 -20.69 -5.10 19.79
C SER A 111 -20.65 -3.93 20.76
N ARG A 112 -20.75 -4.19 22.07
CA ARG A 112 -20.47 -3.17 23.10
C ARG A 112 -19.04 -2.62 23.01
N ARG A 113 -18.15 -3.34 22.31
CA ARG A 113 -16.73 -3.02 22.16
C ARG A 113 -16.42 -2.60 20.72
N PRO A 114 -15.50 -1.64 20.52
CA PRO A 114 -14.97 -1.29 19.21
C PRO A 114 -14.50 -2.52 18.41
N ILE A 115 -14.60 -2.43 17.08
CA ILE A 115 -13.98 -3.37 16.15
C ILE A 115 -12.65 -2.73 15.72
N ASP A 116 -11.57 -3.11 16.40
CA ASP A 116 -10.19 -2.71 16.14
C ASP A 116 -9.21 -3.82 16.55
N LEU A 117 -7.98 -3.76 16.06
CA LEU A 117 -6.98 -4.82 16.24
C LEU A 117 -6.56 -5.00 17.70
N GLU A 118 -6.55 -3.94 18.50
CA GLU A 118 -6.22 -3.99 19.93
C GLU A 118 -7.28 -4.78 20.71
N THR A 119 -8.55 -4.47 20.47
CA THR A 119 -9.67 -5.20 21.05
C THR A 119 -9.66 -6.66 20.58
N LEU A 120 -9.44 -6.91 19.29
CA LEU A 120 -9.41 -8.27 18.73
C LEU A 120 -8.29 -9.11 19.34
N SER A 121 -7.11 -8.52 19.52
CA SER A 121 -5.93 -9.17 20.14
C SER A 121 -6.15 -9.56 21.60
N THR A 122 -7.07 -8.90 22.29
CA THR A 122 -7.37 -9.16 23.71
C THR A 122 -8.47 -10.21 23.89
N HIS A 123 -9.37 -10.32 22.91
CA HIS A 123 -10.61 -11.11 23.06
C HIS A 123 -10.65 -12.37 22.19
N GLY A 124 -9.63 -12.63 21.38
CA GLY A 124 -9.47 -13.90 20.65
C GLY A 124 -10.54 -14.17 19.59
N ARG A 125 -11.05 -13.14 18.92
CA ARG A 125 -12.00 -13.33 17.80
C ARG A 125 -11.27 -13.76 16.54
N HIS A 126 -11.91 -14.62 15.73
CA HIS A 126 -11.38 -15.05 14.44
C HIS A 126 -11.19 -13.84 13.51
N VAL A 127 -9.98 -13.72 12.98
CA VAL A 127 -9.58 -12.77 11.95
C VAL A 127 -9.23 -13.54 10.70
N TYR A 128 -10.13 -13.55 9.73
CA TYR A 128 -9.89 -14.17 8.44
C TYR A 128 -8.93 -13.32 7.62
N VAL A 129 -7.97 -13.96 6.97
CA VAL A 129 -7.04 -13.28 6.07
C VAL A 129 -6.64 -14.21 4.94
N LYS A 130 -6.37 -13.65 3.76
CA LYS A 130 -5.83 -14.44 2.65
C LYS A 130 -4.47 -15.02 3.01
N GLY A 131 -4.22 -16.28 2.66
CA GLY A 131 -3.00 -17.01 3.05
C GLY A 131 -1.69 -16.26 2.81
N ARG A 132 -1.58 -15.55 1.67
CA ARG A 132 -0.39 -14.75 1.34
C ARG A 132 -0.07 -13.63 2.33
N TYR A 133 -1.06 -13.11 3.05
CA TYR A 133 -0.90 -12.04 4.04
C TYR A 133 -0.82 -12.56 5.48
N CYS A 134 -1.02 -13.87 5.73
CA CYS A 134 -0.93 -14.44 7.08
C CYS A 134 0.40 -14.10 7.76
N GLY A 135 1.52 -14.23 7.03
CA GLY A 135 2.85 -14.01 7.58
C GLY A 135 3.06 -12.59 8.11
N ILE A 136 2.61 -11.57 7.38
CA ILE A 136 2.72 -10.18 7.83
C ILE A 136 1.75 -9.88 8.98
N VAL A 137 0.52 -10.41 8.96
CA VAL A 137 -0.45 -10.20 10.05
C VAL A 137 0.02 -10.85 11.35
N MET A 138 0.52 -12.09 11.31
CA MET A 138 1.04 -12.78 12.49
C MET A 138 2.31 -12.12 13.03
N ALA A 139 3.17 -11.58 12.17
CA ALA A 139 4.36 -10.86 12.59
C ALA A 139 4.00 -9.51 13.24
N ALA A 140 3.05 -8.77 12.68
CA ALA A 140 2.60 -7.47 13.18
C ALA A 140 1.72 -7.59 14.44
N TYR A 141 0.87 -8.62 14.50
CA TYR A 141 -0.14 -8.80 15.54
C TYR A 141 -0.18 -10.26 16.03
N PRO A 142 0.85 -10.73 16.76
CA PRO A 142 1.00 -12.14 17.14
C PRO A 142 -0.08 -12.67 18.08
N LYS A 143 -0.91 -11.79 18.65
CA LYS A 143 -2.01 -12.14 19.55
C LYS A 143 -3.36 -12.29 18.83
N LEU A 144 -3.45 -11.96 17.54
CA LEU A 144 -4.68 -12.17 16.78
C LEU A 144 -4.89 -13.67 16.53
N LEU A 145 -6.14 -14.11 16.63
CA LEU A 145 -6.54 -15.44 16.20
C LEU A 145 -6.75 -15.42 14.69
N VAL A 146 -5.65 -15.57 13.95
CA VAL A 146 -5.62 -15.47 12.49
C VAL A 146 -6.00 -16.81 11.85
N GLU A 147 -6.91 -16.78 10.89
CA GLU A 147 -7.32 -17.93 10.09
C GLU A 147 -7.11 -17.65 8.60
N SER A 148 -6.30 -18.49 7.96
CA SER A 148 -6.02 -18.39 6.52
C SER A 148 -7.20 -18.90 5.71
N VAL A 149 -7.71 -18.08 4.79
CA VAL A 149 -8.83 -18.45 3.90
C VAL A 149 -8.55 -18.04 2.45
N GLU A 150 -9.32 -18.59 1.51
CA GLU A 150 -9.20 -18.22 0.09
C GLU A 150 -9.97 -16.93 -0.25
N ASP A 151 -11.20 -16.80 0.27
CA ASP A 151 -12.09 -15.64 0.11
C ASP A 151 -12.42 -15.07 1.49
N VAL A 152 -11.80 -13.93 1.82
CA VAL A 152 -11.93 -13.29 3.13
C VAL A 152 -13.35 -12.76 3.31
N GLU A 153 -13.90 -12.10 2.30
CA GLU A 153 -15.23 -11.51 2.37
C GLU A 153 -16.31 -12.58 2.59
N GLU A 154 -16.22 -13.72 1.90
CA GLU A 154 -17.14 -14.85 2.08
C GLU A 154 -16.98 -15.50 3.45
N SER A 155 -15.75 -15.67 3.92
CA SER A 155 -15.47 -16.23 5.24
C SER A 155 -16.01 -15.35 6.35
N VAL A 156 -15.88 -14.03 6.22
CA VAL A 156 -16.54 -13.06 7.11
C VAL A 156 -18.06 -13.23 7.05
N MET A 157 -18.64 -13.36 5.84
CA MET A 157 -20.08 -13.54 5.61
C MET A 157 -20.64 -14.84 6.19
N ARG A 158 -19.85 -15.91 6.29
CA ARG A 158 -20.28 -17.20 6.86
C ARG A 158 -19.88 -17.40 8.32
N GLY A 159 -18.85 -16.68 8.77
CA GLY A 159 -18.31 -16.79 10.11
C GLY A 159 -19.29 -16.35 11.20
N GLU A 160 -18.99 -16.76 12.43
CA GLU A 160 -19.78 -16.45 13.62
C GLU A 160 -19.89 -14.94 13.88
N LYS A 161 -20.84 -14.55 14.73
CA LYS A 161 -21.05 -13.15 15.11
C LYS A 161 -19.78 -12.57 15.74
N GLY A 162 -19.26 -11.49 15.14
CA GLY A 162 -18.03 -10.85 15.60
C GLY A 162 -16.77 -11.29 14.86
N SER A 163 -16.88 -12.23 13.93
CA SER A 163 -15.80 -12.52 12.98
C SER A 163 -15.52 -11.31 12.10
N VAL A 164 -14.25 -11.11 11.79
CA VAL A 164 -13.75 -9.99 10.99
C VAL A 164 -12.76 -10.52 9.95
N GLY A 165 -12.47 -9.69 8.95
CA GLY A 165 -11.50 -10.01 7.91
C GLY A 165 -10.46 -8.91 7.78
N LEU A 166 -9.27 -9.25 7.32
CA LEU A 166 -8.28 -8.30 6.81
C LEU A 166 -8.16 -8.48 5.31
N GLU A 167 -8.49 -7.44 4.54
CA GLU A 167 -8.60 -7.51 3.07
C GLU A 167 -7.97 -6.30 2.40
N ILE A 168 -7.38 -6.52 1.22
CA ILE A 168 -6.89 -5.47 0.33
C ILE A 168 -8.07 -4.86 -0.42
N VAL A 169 -8.31 -3.57 -0.17
CA VAL A 169 -9.43 -2.84 -0.74
C VAL A 169 -8.91 -1.71 -1.61
N GLN A 170 -9.29 -1.74 -2.88
CA GLN A 170 -9.05 -0.67 -3.83
C GLN A 170 -10.28 0.24 -3.96
N SER A 171 -11.36 -0.27 -4.57
CA SER A 171 -12.58 0.47 -4.86
C SER A 171 -13.68 0.22 -3.84
N GLY A 172 -13.66 -0.92 -3.14
CA GLY A 172 -14.72 -1.34 -2.22
C GLY A 172 -15.93 -2.01 -2.89
N ASN A 173 -15.89 -2.30 -4.19
CA ASN A 173 -17.03 -2.88 -4.92
C ASN A 173 -17.51 -4.22 -4.33
N THR A 174 -16.60 -5.13 -4.01
CA THR A 174 -16.93 -6.45 -3.43
C THR A 174 -17.55 -6.29 -2.04
N LEU A 175 -17.02 -5.38 -1.23
CA LEU A 175 -17.58 -5.10 0.10
C LEU A 175 -18.99 -4.54 -0.02
N LYS A 176 -19.20 -3.58 -0.93
CA LYS A 176 -20.52 -2.98 -1.18
C LYS A 176 -21.54 -4.00 -1.67
N SER A 177 -21.17 -4.89 -2.59
CA SER A 177 -22.09 -5.92 -3.10
C SER A 177 -22.45 -6.97 -2.04
N LYS A 178 -21.54 -7.26 -1.10
CA LYS A 178 -21.76 -8.17 0.03
C LYS A 178 -22.26 -7.48 1.30
N ASP A 179 -22.59 -6.18 1.25
CA ASP A 179 -23.06 -5.38 2.38
C ASP A 179 -22.11 -5.38 3.61
N LEU A 180 -20.80 -5.40 3.34
CA LEU A 180 -19.74 -5.38 4.34
C LEU A 180 -19.34 -3.94 4.73
N LEU A 181 -18.87 -3.82 5.96
CA LEU A 181 -18.31 -2.59 6.53
C LEU A 181 -16.79 -2.58 6.36
N LEU A 182 -16.26 -1.41 6.03
CA LEU A 182 -14.83 -1.07 6.02
C LEU A 182 -14.52 -0.23 7.26
N HIS A 183 -13.51 -0.60 8.04
CA HIS A 183 -13.23 0.08 9.32
C HIS A 183 -11.95 0.91 9.29
N GLY A 184 -12.07 2.17 9.68
CA GLY A 184 -10.94 3.02 10.05
C GLY A 184 -9.90 3.24 8.94
N SER A 185 -8.65 3.41 9.37
CA SER A 185 -7.48 3.42 8.50
C SER A 185 -7.05 1.98 8.15
N PRO A 186 -6.44 1.75 6.98
CA PRO A 186 -5.81 0.48 6.68
C PRO A 186 -4.57 0.27 7.55
N LEU A 187 -4.19 -0.98 7.74
CA LEU A 187 -2.94 -1.38 8.39
C LEU A 187 -1.73 -0.81 7.62
N PHE A 188 -1.78 -0.86 6.30
CA PHE A 188 -0.84 -0.19 5.42
C PHE A 188 -1.48 0.16 4.08
N LEU A 189 -0.89 1.14 3.39
CA LEU A 189 -1.19 1.49 2.01
C LEU A 189 -0.19 0.82 1.07
N SER A 190 -0.69 0.26 -0.03
CA SER A 190 0.12 -0.34 -1.09
C SER A 190 -0.22 0.28 -2.45
N GLU A 191 0.76 0.26 -3.34
CA GLU A 191 0.70 0.68 -4.74
C GLU A 191 1.85 -0.01 -5.47
N SER A 192 1.86 -0.06 -6.80
CA SER A 192 3.00 -0.64 -7.51
C SER A 192 4.28 0.18 -7.31
N LEU A 193 5.35 -0.49 -6.90
CA LEU A 193 6.65 0.08 -6.62
C LEU A 193 7.72 -0.53 -7.51
N TYR A 194 8.67 0.28 -7.95
CA TYR A 194 9.95 -0.22 -8.42
C TYR A 194 10.80 -0.61 -7.21
N VAL A 195 11.18 -1.89 -7.12
CA VAL A 195 12.04 -2.42 -6.06
C VAL A 195 13.30 -2.98 -6.71
N VAL A 196 14.47 -2.60 -6.21
CA VAL A 196 15.77 -2.98 -6.78
C VAL A 196 16.59 -3.81 -5.81
N ASP A 197 17.49 -4.62 -6.36
CA ASP A 197 18.65 -5.13 -5.65
C ASP A 197 19.66 -3.99 -5.63
N TYR A 198 19.83 -3.41 -4.44
CA TYR A 198 20.64 -2.21 -4.26
C TYR A 198 22.12 -2.46 -4.52
N ASP A 199 22.63 -3.64 -4.19
CA ASP A 199 24.04 -3.95 -4.38
C ASP A 199 24.35 -4.04 -5.88
N ARG A 200 23.48 -4.71 -6.65
CA ARG A 200 23.55 -4.72 -8.12
C ARG A 200 23.36 -3.34 -8.72
N PHE A 201 22.39 -2.58 -8.22
CA PHE A 201 22.16 -1.20 -8.64
C PHE A 201 23.41 -0.34 -8.45
N GLN A 202 24.10 -0.43 -7.31
CA GLN A 202 25.32 0.34 -7.06
C GLN A 202 26.46 -0.04 -8.02
N GLN A 203 26.62 -1.34 -8.30
CA GLN A 203 27.74 -1.87 -9.08
C GLN A 203 27.53 -1.79 -10.60
N ASN A 204 26.28 -1.64 -11.07
CA ASN A 204 25.95 -1.66 -12.49
C ASN A 204 25.49 -0.28 -13.00
N PRO A 205 26.37 0.52 -13.67
CA PRO A 205 26.01 1.81 -14.24
C PRO A 205 24.85 1.76 -15.23
N THR A 206 24.72 0.67 -15.98
CA THR A 206 23.66 0.51 -16.97
C THR A 206 22.32 0.31 -16.27
N LEU A 207 22.27 -0.49 -15.19
CA LEU A 207 21.07 -0.69 -14.38
C LEU A 207 20.63 0.63 -13.75
N ARG A 208 21.58 1.44 -13.26
CA ARG A 208 21.27 2.78 -12.73
C ARG A 208 20.61 3.67 -13.78
N LYS A 209 21.21 3.77 -14.97
CA LYS A 209 20.63 4.54 -16.09
C LYS A 209 19.23 4.04 -16.45
N PHE A 210 19.02 2.72 -16.43
CA PHE A 210 17.74 2.13 -16.73
C PHE A 210 16.67 2.47 -15.68
N VAL A 211 16.98 2.33 -14.39
CA VAL A 211 16.06 2.73 -13.31
C VAL A 211 15.83 4.25 -13.32
N GLU A 212 16.84 5.07 -13.63
CA GLU A 212 16.67 6.51 -13.82
C GLU A 212 15.72 6.83 -14.99
N TYR A 213 15.78 6.06 -16.08
CA TYR A 213 14.88 6.20 -17.23
C TYR A 213 13.42 5.83 -16.89
N LEU A 214 13.20 4.84 -16.01
CA LEU A 214 11.87 4.49 -15.51
C LEU A 214 11.24 5.62 -14.67
N ASN A 215 12.05 6.58 -14.22
CA ASN A 215 11.64 7.75 -13.43
C ASN A 215 10.71 7.41 -12.24
N PRO A 216 11.15 6.57 -11.28
CA PRO A 216 10.36 6.23 -10.10
C PRO A 216 9.90 7.48 -9.35
N VAL A 217 8.61 7.56 -9.08
CA VAL A 217 8.00 8.74 -8.45
C VAL A 217 8.15 8.66 -6.93
N GLY A 218 8.65 9.74 -6.32
CA GLY A 218 8.87 9.84 -4.89
C GLY A 218 7.57 9.91 -4.09
N TYR A 219 7.66 9.62 -2.79
CA TYR A 219 6.47 9.53 -1.93
C TYR A 219 5.69 10.85 -1.84
N PHE A 220 6.42 11.97 -1.78
CA PHE A 220 5.89 13.33 -1.67
C PHE A 220 5.75 14.05 -3.03
N ASP A 221 5.95 13.36 -4.16
CA ASP A 221 5.83 13.97 -5.47
C ASP A 221 4.36 14.30 -5.80
N GLU A 222 4.14 15.47 -6.39
CA GLU A 222 2.81 16.10 -6.50
C GLU A 222 1.79 15.22 -7.24
N ASP A 223 2.20 14.55 -8.31
CA ASP A 223 1.30 13.72 -9.11
C ASP A 223 0.84 12.47 -8.38
N ARG A 224 1.69 11.89 -7.53
CA ARG A 224 1.29 10.79 -6.63
C ARG A 224 0.27 11.29 -5.61
N LEU A 225 0.47 12.47 -5.03
CA LEU A 225 -0.46 13.07 -4.05
C LEU A 225 -1.84 13.38 -4.67
N LYS A 226 -1.88 13.83 -5.92
CA LYS A 226 -3.13 13.99 -6.68
C LYS A 226 -3.85 12.66 -6.85
N ASN A 227 -3.11 11.61 -7.22
CA ASN A 227 -3.67 10.28 -7.37
C ASN A 227 -4.15 9.68 -6.05
N PHE A 228 -3.44 9.91 -4.95
CA PHE A 228 -3.91 9.55 -3.61
C PHE A 228 -5.25 10.21 -3.29
N SER A 229 -5.38 11.50 -3.57
CA SER A 229 -6.63 12.23 -3.34
C SER A 229 -7.80 11.65 -4.15
N ARG A 230 -7.53 11.23 -5.40
CA ARG A 230 -8.51 10.57 -6.27
C ARG A 230 -8.91 9.18 -5.77
N TRP A 231 -7.93 8.35 -5.42
CA TRP A 231 -8.19 7.02 -4.87
C TRP A 231 -9.04 7.11 -3.60
N TYR A 232 -8.63 7.97 -2.66
CA TYR A 232 -9.36 8.20 -1.42
C TYR A 232 -10.80 8.65 -1.69
N TYR A 233 -10.98 9.64 -2.57
CA TYR A 233 -12.29 10.14 -2.95
C TYR A 233 -13.16 9.05 -3.61
N ALA A 234 -12.61 8.25 -4.52
CA ALA A 234 -13.33 7.15 -5.16
C ALA A 234 -13.81 6.11 -4.14
N LEU A 235 -12.94 5.73 -3.20
CA LEU A 235 -13.29 4.78 -2.13
C LEU A 235 -14.35 5.38 -1.19
N GLU A 236 -14.23 6.66 -0.85
CA GLU A 236 -15.25 7.40 -0.09
C GLU A 236 -16.61 7.37 -0.79
N GLN A 237 -16.66 7.73 -2.08
CA GLN A 237 -17.92 7.78 -2.83
C GLN A 237 -18.54 6.39 -2.95
N ASN A 238 -17.72 5.33 -3.03
CA ASN A 238 -18.27 3.99 -3.11
C ASN A 238 -18.87 3.52 -1.79
N MET A 239 -18.11 3.65 -0.72
CA MET A 239 -18.41 3.04 0.56
C MET A 239 -19.43 3.85 1.35
N GLY A 240 -19.42 5.18 1.24
CA GLY A 240 -20.27 6.08 1.99
C GLY A 240 -20.24 5.76 3.49
N ASP A 241 -21.42 5.61 4.09
CA ASP A 241 -21.58 5.28 5.52
C ASP A 241 -21.09 3.88 5.90
N SER A 242 -20.79 3.01 4.92
CA SER A 242 -20.21 1.69 5.19
C SER A 242 -18.70 1.77 5.47
N TRP A 243 -18.06 2.93 5.28
CA TRP A 243 -16.71 3.20 5.81
C TRP A 243 -16.80 3.79 7.21
N VAL A 244 -16.86 2.89 8.19
CA VAL A 244 -17.03 3.22 9.60
C VAL A 244 -15.76 3.83 10.17
N LYS A 245 -15.88 4.95 10.90
CA LYS A 245 -14.75 5.71 11.46
C LYS A 245 -13.71 6.10 10.40
N ARG A 246 -14.16 6.42 9.18
CA ARG A 246 -13.29 6.86 8.10
C ARG A 246 -12.38 8.00 8.58
N PRO A 247 -11.04 7.87 8.46
CA PRO A 247 -10.09 8.92 8.84
C PRO A 247 -10.23 10.13 7.91
N HIS A 248 -9.77 11.30 8.32
CA HIS A 248 -9.67 12.40 7.36
C HIS A 248 -8.56 12.11 6.31
N VAL A 249 -8.67 12.69 5.11
CA VAL A 249 -7.78 12.34 3.98
C VAL A 249 -6.30 12.62 4.26
N ASP A 250 -5.99 13.68 5.00
CA ASP A 250 -4.62 14.03 5.39
C ASP A 250 -4.09 13.17 6.54
N GLU A 251 -4.95 12.77 7.47
CA GLU A 251 -4.62 11.81 8.53
C GLU A 251 -4.29 10.43 7.94
N LEU A 252 -5.00 10.03 6.88
CA LEU A 252 -4.73 8.78 6.17
C LEU A 252 -3.41 8.84 5.39
N LEU A 253 -3.12 9.98 4.77
CA LEU A 253 -1.89 10.19 4.00
C LEU A 253 -0.64 9.97 4.87
N TYR A 254 -0.56 10.68 6.01
CA TYR A 254 0.38 10.39 7.09
C TYR A 254 0.12 11.22 8.35
N LYS A 255 0.51 10.65 9.49
CA LYS A 255 0.55 11.31 10.78
C LYS A 255 1.93 11.94 11.03
N THR A 256 2.06 12.73 12.09
CA THR A 256 3.36 13.36 12.40
C THR A 256 4.37 12.31 12.86
N GLU A 257 3.90 11.31 13.60
CA GLU A 257 4.70 10.19 14.10
C GLU A 257 5.30 9.36 12.96
N ASP A 258 4.67 9.36 11.77
CA ASP A 258 5.17 8.67 10.59
C ASP A 258 6.57 9.18 10.18
N ILE A 259 6.88 10.46 10.42
CA ILE A 259 8.20 11.03 10.15
C ILE A 259 9.23 10.48 11.14
N ASP A 260 8.86 10.32 12.41
CA ASP A 260 9.74 9.72 13.41
C ASP A 260 9.91 8.20 13.16
N LEU A 261 8.93 7.57 12.49
CA LEU A 261 9.02 6.20 11.95
C LEU A 261 9.71 6.12 10.58
N GLY A 262 10.32 7.21 10.10
CA GLY A 262 11.16 7.15 8.92
C GLY A 262 10.48 7.42 7.59
N LEU A 263 9.31 8.04 7.58
CA LEU A 263 8.73 8.53 6.33
C LEU A 263 9.65 9.60 5.71
N ARG A 264 10.21 9.30 4.53
CA ARG A 264 11.18 10.18 3.84
C ARG A 264 10.89 10.27 2.34
N PRO A 265 11.42 11.29 1.64
CA PRO A 265 11.36 11.41 0.17
C PRO A 265 12.31 10.40 -0.51
N TYR A 266 12.22 9.11 -0.16
CA TYR A 266 13.20 8.12 -0.58
C TYR A 266 13.40 8.08 -2.09
N ARG A 267 14.68 8.10 -2.49
CA ARG A 267 15.20 7.77 -3.83
C ARG A 267 16.47 6.95 -3.63
N LEU A 268 16.82 6.05 -4.56
CA LEU A 268 17.96 5.12 -4.44
C LEU A 268 19.35 5.78 -4.23
N ARG A 269 19.47 7.10 -4.23
CA ARG A 269 20.75 7.81 -4.03
C ARG A 269 21.17 7.92 -2.56
N THR A 270 20.33 7.54 -1.61
CA THR A 270 20.65 7.55 -0.17
C THR A 270 21.42 6.30 0.26
N ARG A 271 22.75 6.40 0.17
CA ARG A 271 23.68 5.27 0.25
C ARG A 271 23.81 4.62 1.63
N ASN A 272 23.62 5.36 2.72
CA ASN A 272 23.99 4.92 4.07
C ASN A 272 23.04 5.49 5.12
N TRP A 273 21.81 4.97 5.17
CA TRP A 273 20.89 5.38 6.22
C TRP A 273 21.03 4.47 7.45
N LYS A 274 21.01 5.07 8.65
CA LYS A 274 20.92 4.35 9.93
C LYS A 274 19.69 4.83 10.74
N PRO A 275 19.07 3.94 11.55
CA PRO A 275 17.95 4.23 12.47
C PRO A 275 18.03 5.49 13.33
N ASP A 276 19.25 5.97 13.60
CA ASP A 276 19.57 7.14 14.43
C ASP A 276 19.87 8.41 13.62
N ASP A 277 19.75 8.37 12.30
CA ASP A 277 20.14 9.48 11.43
C ASP A 277 19.01 10.51 11.27
N HIS A 278 19.29 11.77 11.64
CA HIS A 278 18.43 12.93 11.38
C HIS A 278 18.37 13.31 9.89
N TYR A 279 19.05 12.56 9.02
CA TYR A 279 19.09 12.76 7.58
C TYR A 279 17.71 12.99 6.94
N MET A 280 17.61 14.12 6.23
CA MET A 280 16.40 14.64 5.56
C MET A 280 15.17 14.77 6.46
N ARG A 281 15.29 14.79 7.80
CA ARG A 281 14.13 14.93 8.69
C ARG A 281 13.43 16.28 8.51
N GLU A 282 14.18 17.38 8.50
CA GLU A 282 13.62 18.73 8.28
C GLU A 282 12.98 18.86 6.90
N GLU A 283 13.63 18.31 5.88
CA GLU A 283 13.08 18.24 4.53
C GLU A 283 11.80 17.40 4.49
N ALA A 284 11.77 16.25 5.17
CA ALA A 284 10.58 15.40 5.26
C ALA A 284 9.44 16.12 5.99
N ILE A 285 9.72 16.90 7.05
CA ILE A 285 8.71 17.74 7.72
C ILE A 285 8.16 18.79 6.75
N SER A 286 9.02 19.51 6.04
CA SER A 286 8.59 20.53 5.07
C SER A 286 7.76 19.93 3.93
N LEU A 287 8.25 18.82 3.34
CA LEU A 287 7.54 18.10 2.30
C LEU A 287 6.21 17.54 2.81
N ALA A 288 6.15 17.02 4.04
CA ALA A 288 4.93 16.54 4.66
C ALA A 288 3.92 17.68 4.91
N GLN A 289 4.35 18.87 5.29
CA GLN A 289 3.42 20.01 5.42
C GLN A 289 2.84 20.41 4.05
N LYS A 290 3.71 20.61 3.05
CA LYS A 290 3.31 20.95 1.68
C LYS A 290 2.41 19.88 1.05
N SER A 291 2.72 18.61 1.29
CA SER A 291 1.98 17.48 0.72
C SER A 291 0.56 17.37 1.29
N ARG A 292 0.36 17.73 2.57
CA ARG A 292 -0.98 17.83 3.17
C ARG A 292 -1.81 18.92 2.48
N GLU A 293 -1.21 20.09 2.24
CA GLU A 293 -1.89 21.18 1.54
C GLU A 293 -2.32 20.78 0.12
N ILE A 294 -1.44 20.10 -0.61
CA ILE A 294 -1.72 19.60 -1.97
C ILE A 294 -2.90 18.62 -1.94
N VAL A 295 -2.85 17.60 -1.07
CA VAL A 295 -3.90 16.59 -0.96
C VAL A 295 -5.24 17.22 -0.57
N LEU A 296 -5.26 18.08 0.46
CA LEU A 296 -6.48 18.77 0.88
C LEU A 296 -7.06 19.65 -0.23
N LYS A 297 -6.20 20.38 -0.97
CA LYS A 297 -6.62 21.22 -2.09
C LYS A 297 -7.25 20.38 -3.19
N TYR A 298 -6.62 19.28 -3.59
CA TYR A 298 -7.13 18.42 -4.66
C TYR A 298 -8.40 17.67 -4.23
N TYR A 299 -8.42 17.12 -3.03
CA TYR A 299 -9.60 16.48 -2.46
C TYR A 299 -10.81 17.43 -2.43
N LYS A 300 -10.63 18.69 -2.01
CA LYS A 300 -11.69 19.71 -2.06
C LYS A 300 -12.18 20.02 -3.48
N LYS A 301 -11.30 20.00 -4.49
CA LYS A 301 -11.69 20.19 -5.90
C LYS A 301 -12.56 19.04 -6.40
N LEU A 302 -12.20 17.80 -6.07
CA LEU A 302 -12.98 16.60 -6.44
C LEU A 302 -14.42 16.69 -5.92
N HIS A 303 -14.59 17.10 -4.66
CA HIS A 303 -15.92 17.31 -4.05
C HIS A 303 -16.75 18.43 -4.69
N LYS A 304 -16.10 19.41 -5.32
CA LYS A 304 -16.80 20.52 -6.01
C LYS A 304 -17.20 20.19 -7.45
N ASN A 305 -16.94 18.97 -7.93
CA ASN A 305 -17.00 18.60 -9.34
C ASN A 305 -16.09 19.46 -10.25
N ASP A 306 -15.15 20.22 -9.68
CA ASP A 306 -14.11 20.94 -10.40
C ASP A 306 -12.94 20.00 -10.74
N ASP A 307 -13.23 18.74 -11.10
CA ASP A 307 -12.18 17.82 -11.53
C ASP A 307 -11.69 18.29 -12.90
N PRO A 308 -10.43 18.77 -13.03
CA PRO A 308 -9.93 19.35 -14.28
C PRO A 308 -9.78 18.34 -15.43
N PHE A 309 -10.24 17.10 -15.23
CA PHE A 309 -10.19 16.01 -16.20
C PHE A 309 -11.59 15.45 -16.55
N LYS A 310 -12.69 16.06 -16.05
CA LYS A 310 -14.03 15.90 -16.64
C LYS A 310 -14.13 16.78 -17.90
N THR A 311 -13.40 16.42 -18.95
CA THR A 311 -13.52 16.98 -20.30
C THR A 311 -13.54 15.86 -21.31
#